data_AF-A0A9R1KZV4-F1
#
_entry.id   AF-A0A9R1KZV4-F1
#
_cell.length_a   1.000
_cell.length_b   1.000
_cell.length_c   1.000
_cell.angle_alpha   90.00
_cell.angle_beta   90.00
_cell.angle_gamma   90.00
#
_symmetry.space_group_name_H-M   'P 1'
#
loop_
_entity.id
_entity.type
_entity.pdbx_description
1 polymer ?
#
loop_
_entity_poly.entity_id
_entity_poly.type
_entity_poly.pdbx_seq_one_letter_code
_entity_poly.pdbx_strand_id
1 'polypeptide(L)'
;MATPLPTGSFSACRLQPRTRALHATKPPVQNAGAAAAAAACAPVRRGGSHRTGATKSSLSTVCEPLGPDRPVWFPGTAPPPWLDGSLPGDFGFDPLGFGSEPESLRWFAQAELMHGRWAMLAAAGILVPEVLHKWGFMEEFSWYTAGEREYFADPWTLFVTQMALMGWVEGRRWMDYLNPGSVDIEPRFPNRKNPTPDVGYPGGLWFDWGNWGRGSPEPVMVLRTKEIKNGRLAMLAFVGFWFQAVYTGQGPLDNLFAHLADPGHCNIFSAFTSH
;
A
#
# COMPACT_ATOMS: atom_id res chain seq x y z
N MET A 1 53.13 11.71 -47.91
CA MET A 1 54.02 11.85 -46.74
C MET A 1 53.58 10.85 -45.68
N ALA A 2 54.45 10.49 -44.72
CA ALA A 2 54.33 9.23 -43.97
C ALA A 2 53.29 9.20 -42.81
N THR A 3 53.05 7.97 -42.33
CA THR A 3 52.30 7.48 -41.16
C THR A 3 52.96 7.88 -39.80
N PRO A 4 52.45 7.53 -38.56
CA PRO A 4 51.47 6.49 -38.19
C PRO A 4 50.44 6.73 -37.03
N LEU A 5 49.47 5.78 -36.98
CA LEU A 5 48.79 5.06 -35.86
C LEU A 5 49.21 5.30 -34.37
N PRO A 6 48.37 4.98 -33.32
CA PRO A 6 47.77 3.63 -33.13
C PRO A 6 46.43 3.43 -32.36
N THR A 7 45.90 2.19 -32.44
CA THR A 7 45.03 1.42 -31.48
C THR A 7 43.77 2.10 -30.89
N GLY A 8 42.56 1.54 -30.86
CA GLY A 8 42.09 0.14 -30.88
C GLY A 8 41.05 -0.04 -29.74
N SER A 9 40.05 -0.92 -29.78
CA SER A 9 39.67 -1.93 -30.78
C SER A 9 38.15 -2.23 -30.67
N PHE A 10 37.55 -2.84 -31.70
CA PHE A 10 36.16 -3.34 -31.68
C PHE A 10 36.15 -4.87 -31.74
N SER A 11 35.35 -5.53 -30.90
CA SER A 11 35.06 -6.96 -31.04
C SER A 11 33.58 -7.23 -30.76
N ALA A 12 32.87 -7.70 -31.79
CA ALA A 12 31.48 -8.12 -31.70
C ALA A 12 31.41 -9.63 -31.53
N CYS A 13 30.40 -10.14 -30.82
CA CYS A 13 30.00 -11.53 -30.94
C CYS A 13 28.47 -11.69 -30.95
N ARG A 14 28.00 -12.67 -31.73
CA ARG A 14 26.60 -12.82 -32.16
C ARG A 14 25.76 -13.62 -31.16
N LEU A 15 24.44 -13.42 -31.24
CA LEU A 15 23.46 -14.36 -30.69
C LEU A 15 23.61 -15.76 -31.29
N GLN A 16 23.40 -16.80 -30.47
CA GLN A 16 23.05 -18.15 -30.91
C GLN A 16 21.97 -18.74 -29.99
N PRO A 17 20.88 -19.33 -30.52
CA PRO A 17 19.89 -20.05 -29.73
C PRO A 17 20.31 -21.50 -29.50
N ARG A 18 20.00 -22.07 -28.33
CA ARG A 18 20.23 -23.51 -28.04
C ARG A 18 18.98 -24.34 -28.33
N THR A 19 19.16 -25.39 -29.14
CA THR A 19 18.12 -26.35 -29.56
C THR A 19 17.97 -27.54 -28.62
N ARG A 20 16.78 -28.17 -28.67
CA ARG A 20 16.43 -29.47 -28.05
C ARG A 20 17.40 -30.61 -28.41
N ALA A 21 17.49 -31.59 -27.52
CA ALA A 21 17.97 -32.96 -27.81
C ALA A 21 17.02 -34.00 -27.16
N LEU A 22 17.03 -35.23 -27.68
CA LEU A 22 15.99 -36.26 -27.48
C LEU A 22 16.40 -37.42 -26.52
N HIS A 23 15.38 -38.24 -26.21
CA HIS A 23 15.36 -39.44 -25.35
C HIS A 23 16.57 -40.41 -25.36
N ALA A 24 16.74 -41.08 -24.22
CA ALA A 24 17.27 -42.45 -24.11
C ALA A 24 16.47 -43.27 -23.06
N THR A 25 16.47 -44.60 -23.16
CA THR A 25 15.48 -45.53 -22.55
C THR A 25 16.00 -46.41 -21.39
N LYS A 26 15.08 -46.96 -20.57
CA LYS A 26 15.30 -47.89 -19.44
C LYS A 26 15.77 -49.31 -19.86
N PRO A 27 16.33 -50.09 -18.91
CA PRO A 27 15.69 -51.34 -18.48
C PRO A 27 15.63 -51.53 -16.92
N PRO A 28 15.02 -52.61 -16.36
CA PRO A 28 14.38 -52.53 -15.02
C PRO A 28 14.67 -53.67 -13.99
N VAL A 29 14.16 -53.46 -12.75
CA VAL A 29 13.66 -54.44 -11.74
C VAL A 29 14.65 -55.42 -11.05
N GLN A 30 14.60 -55.46 -9.70
CA GLN A 30 14.35 -56.68 -8.90
C GLN A 30 14.05 -56.37 -7.41
N ASN A 31 13.15 -57.14 -6.80
CA ASN A 31 12.74 -57.07 -5.39
C ASN A 31 13.25 -58.28 -4.60
N ALA A 32 13.84 -58.08 -3.42
CA ALA A 32 13.97 -59.01 -2.28
C ALA A 32 14.76 -58.28 -1.17
N GLY A 33 14.61 -58.53 0.13
CA GLY A 33 13.71 -59.41 0.90
C GLY A 33 13.90 -59.09 2.39
N ALA A 34 13.00 -59.53 3.28
CA ALA A 34 13.05 -59.20 4.71
C ALA A 34 13.96 -60.13 5.52
N ALA A 35 14.70 -59.61 6.51
CA ALA A 35 15.17 -60.38 7.67
C ALA A 35 15.54 -59.51 8.90
N ALA A 36 15.24 -60.09 10.06
CA ALA A 36 15.30 -59.60 11.43
C ALA A 36 16.63 -58.98 11.98
N ALA A 37 16.43 -58.04 12.91
CA ALA A 37 17.03 -57.93 14.25
C ALA A 37 18.57 -57.95 14.47
N ALA A 38 19.09 -56.83 14.98
CA ALA A 38 20.02 -56.81 16.11
C ALA A 38 19.90 -55.48 16.87
N ALA A 39 19.81 -55.53 18.21
CA ALA A 39 19.74 -54.33 19.05
C ALA A 39 21.14 -53.86 19.45
N ALA A 40 21.42 -52.56 19.31
CA ALA A 40 22.59 -51.92 19.91
C ALA A 40 22.26 -50.46 20.25
N CYS A 41 22.23 -50.13 21.54
CA CYS A 41 22.12 -48.75 22.00
C CYS A 41 23.39 -47.97 21.67
N ALA A 42 23.29 -46.97 20.80
CA ALA A 42 24.31 -45.96 20.61
C ALA A 42 23.84 -44.63 21.26
N PRO A 43 24.69 -43.93 22.05
CA PRO A 43 24.29 -42.70 22.72
C PRO A 43 24.08 -41.57 21.70
N VAL A 44 22.92 -40.91 21.78
CA VAL A 44 22.57 -39.77 20.93
C VAL A 44 23.52 -38.61 21.20
N ARG A 45 24.47 -38.42 20.28
CA ARG A 45 25.31 -37.22 20.22
C ARG A 45 24.37 -36.05 19.88
N ARG A 46 24.12 -35.15 20.83
CA ARG A 46 23.27 -33.95 20.63
C ARG A 46 23.77 -33.18 19.40
N GLY A 47 23.03 -33.28 18.29
CA GLY A 47 23.23 -32.46 17.12
C GLY A 47 23.07 -30.99 17.50
N GLY A 48 23.96 -30.14 17.00
CA GLY A 48 23.90 -28.71 17.27
C GLY A 48 22.57 -28.12 16.83
N SER A 49 22.03 -27.21 17.64
CA SER A 49 20.88 -26.41 17.23
C SER A 49 21.27 -25.59 16.00
N HIS A 50 20.81 -26.01 14.83
CA HIS A 50 20.76 -25.12 13.67
C HIS A 50 19.81 -23.99 14.05
N ARG A 51 20.40 -22.83 14.39
CA ARG A 51 19.67 -21.56 14.44
C ARG A 51 19.02 -21.36 13.07
N THR A 52 17.73 -21.66 12.98
CA THR A 52 16.90 -21.18 11.89
C THR A 52 17.02 -19.66 11.89
N GLY A 53 17.50 -19.11 10.78
CA GLY A 53 17.66 -17.66 10.64
C GLY A 53 16.32 -17.00 10.94
N ALA A 54 16.36 -15.90 11.69
CA ALA A 54 15.16 -15.13 12.03
C ALA A 54 14.38 -14.85 10.74
N THR A 55 13.16 -15.39 10.67
CA THR A 55 12.23 -15.09 9.59
C THR A 55 12.01 -13.59 9.57
N LYS A 56 12.47 -12.92 8.51
CA LYS A 56 12.10 -11.54 8.21
C LYS A 56 10.57 -11.48 8.26
N SER A 57 10.02 -10.76 9.23
CA SER A 57 8.57 -10.63 9.39
C SER A 57 8.04 -9.66 8.35
N SER A 58 7.92 -10.12 7.10
CA SER A 58 7.26 -9.38 6.03
C SER A 58 5.90 -8.89 6.54
N LEU A 59 5.66 -7.59 6.45
CA LEU A 59 4.47 -6.98 7.06
C LEU A 59 3.20 -7.14 6.23
N SER A 60 3.35 -7.51 4.95
CA SER A 60 2.29 -8.20 4.22
C SER A 60 2.81 -9.54 3.73
N THR A 61 1.97 -10.58 3.80
CA THR A 61 2.31 -11.93 3.27
C THR A 61 2.09 -12.01 1.76
N VAL A 62 1.44 -10.99 1.17
CA VAL A 62 0.91 -11.01 -0.21
C VAL A 62 1.77 -10.21 -1.19
N CYS A 63 2.57 -9.24 -0.73
CA CYS A 63 3.52 -8.52 -1.59
C CYS A 63 4.92 -9.14 -1.49
N GLU A 64 5.62 -9.28 -2.61
CA GLU A 64 7.06 -9.52 -2.58
C GLU A 64 7.82 -8.24 -2.20
N PRO A 65 8.97 -8.35 -1.52
CA PRO A 65 9.77 -7.18 -1.20
C PRO A 65 10.41 -6.58 -2.45
N LEU A 66 10.30 -5.27 -2.59
CA LEU A 66 11.08 -4.49 -3.56
C LEU A 66 12.58 -4.74 -3.33
N GLY A 67 13.33 -4.89 -4.44
CA GLY A 67 14.76 -5.16 -4.41
C GLY A 67 15.58 -4.06 -3.71
N PRO A 68 16.88 -4.31 -3.42
CA PRO A 68 17.75 -3.35 -2.76
C PRO A 68 17.89 -2.03 -3.54
N ASP A 69 17.77 -2.08 -4.87
CA ASP A 69 17.86 -0.92 -5.78
C ASP A 69 16.55 -0.09 -5.87
N ARG A 70 15.70 -0.14 -4.83
CA ARG A 70 14.43 0.62 -4.81
C ARG A 70 14.68 2.14 -4.72
N PRO A 71 13.82 2.99 -5.31
CA PRO A 71 13.92 4.43 -5.16
C PRO A 71 13.76 4.82 -3.67
N VAL A 72 14.69 5.65 -3.18
CA VAL A 72 14.64 6.24 -1.83
C VAL A 72 14.18 7.69 -1.90
N TRP A 73 13.53 8.16 -0.83
CA TRP A 73 12.99 9.53 -0.73
C TRP A 73 14.08 10.61 -0.82
N PHE A 74 15.29 10.31 -0.29
CA PHE A 74 16.44 11.19 -0.32
C PHE A 74 17.63 10.47 -0.99
N PRO A 75 17.89 10.72 -2.29
CA PRO A 75 18.93 10.03 -3.06
C PRO A 75 20.30 10.10 -2.41
N GLY A 76 20.98 8.96 -2.31
CA GLY A 76 22.31 8.85 -1.69
C GLY A 76 22.32 8.48 -0.21
N THR A 77 21.15 8.36 0.46
CA THR A 77 21.06 7.74 1.79
C THR A 77 20.67 6.27 1.74
N ALA A 78 21.20 5.49 2.68
CA ALA A 78 20.76 4.13 2.91
C ALA A 78 19.42 4.14 3.67
N PRO A 79 18.42 3.31 3.28
CA PRO A 79 17.17 3.20 4.01
C PRO A 79 17.40 2.56 5.39
N PRO A 80 16.55 2.87 6.39
CA PRO A 80 16.68 2.28 7.72
C PRO A 80 16.39 0.77 7.71
N PRO A 81 17.00 -0.01 8.63
CA PRO A 81 17.02 -1.48 8.55
C PRO A 81 15.65 -2.16 8.77
N TRP A 82 14.66 -1.45 9.33
CA TRP A 82 13.27 -1.92 9.48
C TRP A 82 12.41 -1.70 8.22
N LEU A 83 12.88 -0.91 7.25
CA LEU A 83 12.23 -0.71 5.95
C LEU A 83 12.92 -1.58 4.89
N ASP A 84 12.38 -2.78 4.67
CA ASP A 84 12.97 -3.83 3.84
C ASP A 84 12.43 -3.86 2.38
N GLY A 85 11.50 -2.97 2.02
CA GLY A 85 10.83 -2.98 0.72
C GLY A 85 9.60 -3.89 0.64
N SER A 86 9.23 -4.61 1.71
CA SER A 86 8.02 -5.47 1.76
C SER A 86 6.71 -4.69 1.84
N LEU A 87 6.77 -3.42 2.29
CA LEU A 87 5.61 -2.54 2.40
C LEU A 87 5.31 -1.82 1.06
N PRO A 88 4.04 -1.77 0.62
CA PRO A 88 3.65 -1.01 -0.57
C PRO A 88 3.89 0.49 -0.33
N GLY A 89 4.67 1.14 -1.20
CA GLY A 89 5.03 2.54 -1.03
C GLY A 89 6.20 2.81 -0.06
N ASP A 90 7.05 1.80 0.22
CA ASP A 90 8.33 1.98 0.92
C ASP A 90 9.35 2.75 0.04
N PHE A 91 9.66 3.99 0.47
CA PHE A 91 10.74 4.82 -0.07
C PHE A 91 11.85 5.08 0.96
N GLY A 92 11.95 4.28 2.03
CA GLY A 92 12.94 4.47 3.10
C GLY A 92 12.73 5.72 3.96
N PHE A 93 11.52 6.31 3.97
CA PHE A 93 11.19 7.52 4.72
C PHE A 93 10.76 7.20 6.16
N ASP A 94 11.72 7.21 7.09
CA ASP A 94 11.47 7.28 8.53
C ASP A 94 12.65 7.97 9.24
N PRO A 95 12.80 9.31 9.11
CA PRO A 95 13.92 10.04 9.70
C PRO A 95 13.84 10.18 11.22
N LEU A 96 12.67 9.95 11.82
CA LEU A 96 12.44 10.05 13.27
C LEU A 96 12.42 8.69 13.98
N GLY A 97 12.42 7.58 13.23
CA GLY A 97 12.48 6.23 13.77
C GLY A 97 11.18 5.73 14.39
N PHE A 98 10.03 6.31 14.03
CA PHE A 98 8.74 5.88 14.60
C PHE A 98 8.38 4.43 14.23
N GLY A 99 8.87 3.95 13.08
CA GLY A 99 8.69 2.58 12.61
C GLY A 99 9.72 1.57 13.12
N SER A 100 10.59 1.92 14.08
CA SER A 100 11.69 1.04 14.51
C SER A 100 11.23 -0.27 15.16
N GLU A 101 10.05 -0.26 15.80
CA GLU A 101 9.43 -1.46 16.38
C GLU A 101 8.42 -2.07 15.38
N PRO A 102 8.46 -3.40 15.12
CA PRO A 102 7.59 -4.01 14.12
C PRO A 102 6.09 -3.94 14.45
N GLU A 103 5.70 -3.83 15.73
CA GLU A 103 4.30 -3.63 16.12
C GLU A 103 3.84 -2.19 15.83
N SER A 104 4.66 -1.19 16.14
CA SER A 104 4.38 0.21 15.77
C SER A 104 4.32 0.37 14.25
N LEU A 105 5.23 -0.26 13.50
CA LEU A 105 5.24 -0.21 12.03
C LEU A 105 3.98 -0.85 11.42
N ARG A 106 3.47 -1.96 11.99
CA ARG A 106 2.17 -2.55 11.62
C ARG A 106 1.01 -1.59 11.88
N TRP A 107 0.98 -0.97 13.06
CA TRP A 107 -0.04 0.00 13.42
C TRP A 107 -0.02 1.21 12.47
N PHE A 108 1.16 1.79 12.21
CA PHE A 108 1.30 2.95 11.33
C PHE A 108 0.97 2.63 9.87
N ALA A 109 1.29 1.43 9.36
CA ALA A 109 0.86 1.02 8.03
C ALA A 109 -0.68 0.94 7.89
N GLN A 110 -1.37 0.44 8.92
CA GLN A 110 -2.84 0.41 8.95
C GLN A 110 -3.45 1.80 9.14
N ALA A 111 -2.83 2.63 9.99
CA ALA A 111 -3.24 4.01 10.18
C ALA A 111 -3.10 4.82 8.88
N GLU A 112 -1.96 4.76 8.20
CA GLU A 112 -1.73 5.42 6.91
C GLU A 112 -2.76 4.99 5.86
N LEU A 113 -3.03 3.69 5.75
CA LEU A 113 -4.01 3.15 4.81
C LEU A 113 -5.44 3.64 5.11
N MET A 114 -5.86 3.73 6.38
CA MET A 114 -7.16 4.30 6.75
C MET A 114 -7.23 5.81 6.52
N HIS A 115 -6.24 6.58 6.95
CA HIS A 115 -6.20 8.04 6.75
C HIS A 115 -6.16 8.39 5.26
N GLY A 116 -5.40 7.64 4.46
CA GLY A 116 -5.35 7.80 3.00
C GLY A 116 -6.70 7.54 2.33
N ARG A 117 -7.43 6.48 2.73
CA ARG A 117 -8.79 6.19 2.21
C ARG A 117 -9.78 7.29 2.57
N TRP A 118 -9.82 7.72 3.83
CA TRP A 118 -10.69 8.82 4.27
C TRP A 118 -10.35 10.15 3.60
N ALA A 119 -9.06 10.47 3.44
CA ALA A 119 -8.64 11.67 2.75
C ALA A 119 -8.98 11.65 1.25
N MET A 120 -8.89 10.50 0.57
CA MET A 120 -9.35 10.37 -0.82
C MET A 120 -10.86 10.62 -0.95
N LEU A 121 -11.67 10.08 -0.03
CA LEU A 121 -13.11 10.36 0.01
C LEU A 121 -13.42 11.83 0.33
N ALA A 122 -12.69 12.43 1.28
CA ALA A 122 -12.86 13.84 1.64
C ALA A 122 -12.46 14.77 0.49
N ALA A 123 -11.32 14.54 -0.15
CA ALA A 123 -10.87 15.35 -1.29
C ALA A 123 -11.86 15.25 -2.47
N ALA A 124 -12.39 14.05 -2.78
CA ALA A 124 -13.44 13.90 -3.78
C ALA A 124 -14.75 14.59 -3.36
N GLY A 125 -15.17 14.45 -2.10
CA GLY A 125 -16.38 15.05 -1.55
C GLY A 125 -16.34 16.57 -1.42
N ILE A 126 -15.14 17.17 -1.39
CA ILE A 126 -14.94 18.63 -1.46
C ILE A 126 -14.97 19.08 -2.93
N LEU A 127 -14.14 18.49 -3.78
CA LEU A 127 -13.94 18.97 -5.15
C LEU A 127 -15.14 18.69 -6.08
N VAL A 128 -15.78 17.52 -5.99
CA VAL A 128 -16.83 17.13 -6.94
C VAL A 128 -18.08 18.03 -6.83
N PRO A 129 -18.63 18.32 -5.64
CA PRO A 129 -19.75 19.26 -5.53
C PRO A 129 -19.40 20.68 -5.98
N GLU A 130 -18.17 21.15 -5.72
CA GLU A 130 -17.73 22.48 -6.15
C GLU A 130 -17.58 22.58 -7.67
N VAL A 131 -17.08 21.53 -8.35
CA VAL A 131 -17.10 21.42 -9.82
C VAL A 131 -18.54 21.41 -10.36
N LEU A 132 -19.42 20.59 -9.78
CA LEU A 132 -20.82 20.46 -10.22
C LEU A 132 -21.61 21.76 -10.04
N HIS A 133 -21.35 22.49 -8.96
CA HIS A 133 -21.90 23.82 -8.73
C HIS A 133 -21.41 24.82 -9.80
N LYS A 134 -20.10 24.87 -10.09
CA LYS A 134 -19.55 25.74 -11.14
C LYS A 134 -20.02 25.40 -12.56
N TRP A 135 -20.42 24.15 -12.81
CA TRP A 135 -21.09 23.74 -14.05
C TRP A 135 -22.61 24.01 -14.06
N GLY A 136 -23.19 24.56 -12.99
CA GLY A 136 -24.61 24.92 -12.90
C GLY A 136 -25.54 23.74 -12.67
N PHE A 137 -25.03 22.57 -12.27
CA PHE A 137 -25.85 21.39 -11.96
C PHE A 137 -26.34 21.35 -10.50
N MET A 138 -25.76 22.18 -9.62
CA MET A 138 -26.06 22.21 -8.19
C MET A 138 -26.12 23.63 -7.64
N GLU A 139 -26.93 23.82 -6.60
CA GLU A 139 -26.95 25.04 -5.77
C GLU A 139 -25.60 25.25 -5.06
N GLU A 140 -25.37 26.47 -4.56
CA GLU A 140 -24.10 26.86 -3.97
C GLU A 140 -23.70 25.96 -2.80
N PHE A 141 -22.54 25.31 -2.92
CA PHE A 141 -22.03 24.33 -1.97
C PHE A 141 -20.62 24.68 -1.49
N SER A 142 -20.55 25.14 -0.26
CA SER A 142 -19.33 25.42 0.51
C SER A 142 -19.11 24.30 1.51
N TRP A 143 -18.12 23.44 1.27
CA TRP A 143 -17.87 22.24 2.07
C TRP A 143 -17.65 22.51 3.56
N TYR A 144 -17.08 23.67 3.92
CA TYR A 144 -16.75 24.05 5.29
C TYR A 144 -17.95 24.64 6.07
N THR A 145 -18.99 25.16 5.40
CA THR A 145 -20.25 25.56 6.07
C THR A 145 -21.37 24.53 5.92
N ALA A 146 -21.10 23.39 5.27
CA ALA A 146 -22.08 22.32 5.08
C ALA A 146 -22.64 21.74 6.39
N GLY A 147 -21.92 21.88 7.52
CA GLY A 147 -22.40 21.46 8.85
C GLY A 147 -23.46 22.37 9.47
N GLU A 148 -23.63 23.60 8.97
CA GLU A 148 -24.61 24.58 9.48
C GLU A 148 -25.96 24.50 8.75
N ARG A 149 -26.04 23.72 7.67
CA ARG A 149 -27.26 23.57 6.85
C ARG A 149 -28.31 22.76 7.60
N GLU A 150 -29.57 23.11 7.41
CA GLU A 150 -30.69 22.31 7.90
C GLU A 150 -30.84 21.03 7.08
N TYR A 151 -30.91 19.89 7.77
CA TYR A 151 -31.13 18.57 7.20
C TYR A 151 -32.47 17.99 7.70
N PHE A 152 -32.86 16.82 7.19
CA PHE A 152 -34.11 16.14 7.57
C PHE A 152 -34.19 15.71 9.05
N ALA A 153 -33.06 15.75 9.78
CA ALA A 153 -32.95 15.37 11.18
C ALA A 153 -31.88 16.23 11.88
N ASP A 154 -31.98 16.37 13.20
CA ASP A 154 -31.04 17.16 13.99
C ASP A 154 -29.59 16.67 13.83
N PRO A 155 -28.59 17.57 13.81
CA PRO A 155 -27.17 17.20 13.71
C PRO A 155 -26.73 16.18 14.77
N TRP A 156 -27.32 16.24 15.97
CA TRP A 156 -27.05 15.26 17.04
C TRP A 156 -27.58 13.85 16.69
N THR A 157 -28.77 13.76 16.09
CA THR A 157 -29.37 12.48 15.66
C THR A 157 -28.55 11.86 14.54
N LEU A 158 -28.08 12.67 13.59
CA LEU A 158 -27.16 12.24 12.53
C LEU A 158 -25.82 11.77 13.11
N PHE A 159 -25.24 12.52 14.06
CA PHE A 159 -24.00 12.16 14.73
C PHE A 159 -24.11 10.84 15.51
N VAL A 160 -25.16 10.64 16.32
CA VAL A 160 -25.36 9.39 17.06
C VAL A 160 -25.55 8.20 16.12
N THR A 161 -26.30 8.38 15.02
CA THR A 161 -26.47 7.35 13.98
C THR A 161 -25.15 7.00 13.31
N GLN A 162 -24.35 8.01 12.94
CA GLN A 162 -23.01 7.84 12.39
C GLN A 162 -22.10 7.09 13.36
N MET A 163 -22.08 7.48 14.64
CA MET A 163 -21.25 6.82 15.66
C MET A 163 -21.66 5.36 15.89
N ALA A 164 -22.95 5.03 15.83
CA ALA A 164 -23.43 3.65 15.95
C ALA A 164 -23.01 2.79 14.74
N LEU A 165 -23.21 3.29 13.51
CA LEU A 165 -22.86 2.57 12.28
C LEU A 165 -21.35 2.44 12.10
N MET A 166 -20.61 3.54 12.28
CA MET A 166 -19.15 3.52 12.20
C MET A 166 -18.52 2.74 13.34
N GLY A 167 -19.08 2.80 14.56
CA GLY A 167 -18.63 1.99 15.70
C GLY A 167 -18.73 0.48 15.44
N TRP A 168 -19.77 0.03 14.73
CA TRP A 168 -19.89 -1.37 14.30
C TRP A 168 -18.83 -1.74 13.25
N VAL A 169 -18.65 -0.90 12.21
CA VAL A 169 -17.70 -1.16 11.12
C VAL A 169 -16.24 -1.12 11.62
N GLU A 170 -15.87 -0.08 12.35
CA GLU A 170 -14.54 0.07 12.94
C GLU A 170 -14.29 -0.97 14.04
N GLY A 171 -15.29 -1.32 14.85
CA GLY A 171 -15.18 -2.40 15.84
C GLY A 171 -14.87 -3.76 15.19
N ARG A 172 -15.49 -4.06 14.03
CA ARG A 172 -15.15 -5.24 13.23
C ARG A 172 -13.74 -5.16 12.64
N ARG A 173 -13.33 -4.01 12.10
CA ARG A 173 -11.97 -3.78 11.59
C ARG A 173 -10.91 -3.92 12.69
N TRP A 174 -11.22 -3.45 13.90
CA TRP A 174 -10.35 -3.55 15.08
C TRP A 174 -10.16 -5.00 15.54
N MET A 175 -11.22 -5.80 15.52
CA MET A 175 -11.13 -7.24 15.84
C MET A 175 -10.27 -8.00 14.83
N ASP A 176 -10.34 -7.66 13.54
CA ASP A 176 -9.45 -8.23 12.51
C ASP A 176 -7.99 -7.76 12.67
N TYR A 177 -7.76 -6.51 13.10
CA TYR A 177 -6.41 -6.02 13.43
C TYR A 177 -5.78 -6.79 14.61
N LEU A 178 -6.53 -7.04 15.68
CA LEU A 178 -6.04 -7.78 16.84
C LEU A 178 -5.92 -9.29 16.58
N ASN A 179 -6.88 -9.87 15.86
CA ASN A 179 -6.97 -11.30 15.56
C ASN A 179 -7.31 -11.49 14.07
N PRO A 180 -6.31 -11.52 13.17
CA PRO A 180 -6.52 -11.63 11.73
C PRO A 180 -7.36 -12.85 11.33
N GLY A 181 -8.41 -12.64 10.54
CA GLY A 181 -9.34 -13.69 10.11
C GLY A 181 -10.40 -14.08 11.15
N SER A 182 -10.45 -13.41 12.32
CA SER A 182 -11.58 -13.54 13.26
C SER A 182 -12.89 -12.98 12.71
N VAL A 183 -12.80 -12.08 11.71
CA VAL A 183 -13.93 -11.38 11.08
C VAL A 183 -14.00 -11.68 9.58
N ASP A 184 -13.71 -12.93 9.19
CA ASP A 184 -13.89 -13.43 7.81
C ASP A 184 -15.28 -13.05 7.26
N ILE A 185 -15.30 -12.29 6.15
CA ILE A 185 -16.52 -11.92 5.42
C ILE A 185 -16.94 -13.04 4.44
N GLU A 186 -16.03 -13.97 4.13
CA GLU A 186 -16.26 -15.00 3.12
C GLU A 186 -17.01 -16.22 3.67
N PRO A 187 -18.09 -16.67 3.00
CA PRO A 187 -18.73 -17.93 3.37
C PRO A 187 -17.75 -19.09 3.22
N ARG A 188 -17.50 -19.79 4.33
CA ARG A 188 -16.52 -20.87 4.42
C ARG A 188 -17.03 -22.13 3.72
N PHE A 189 -16.67 -22.31 2.45
CA PHE A 189 -17.03 -23.48 1.67
C PHE A 189 -16.08 -24.66 1.96
N PRO A 190 -16.57 -25.88 2.23
CA PRO A 190 -15.71 -27.01 2.62
C PRO A 190 -14.72 -27.45 1.52
N ASN A 191 -14.99 -27.13 0.25
CA ASN A 191 -14.18 -27.52 -0.90
C ASN A 191 -13.24 -26.42 -1.44
N ARG A 192 -13.20 -25.23 -0.82
CA ARG A 192 -12.34 -24.11 -1.24
C ARG A 192 -11.60 -23.55 -0.03
N LYS A 193 -10.27 -23.47 -0.10
CA LYS A 193 -9.48 -22.76 0.91
C LYS A 193 -9.73 -21.26 0.78
N ASN A 194 -10.05 -20.60 1.89
CA ASN A 194 -10.05 -19.13 1.96
C ASN A 194 -8.63 -18.62 1.64
N PRO A 195 -8.49 -17.45 1.00
CA PRO A 195 -7.19 -16.82 0.80
C PRO A 195 -6.58 -16.43 2.16
N THR A 196 -5.25 -16.24 2.18
CA THR A 196 -4.55 -15.77 3.39
C THR A 196 -5.08 -14.38 3.79
N PRO A 197 -5.57 -14.18 5.02
CA PRO A 197 -6.00 -12.87 5.47
C PRO A 197 -4.79 -11.92 5.54
N ASP A 198 -4.98 -10.71 5.04
CA ASP A 198 -3.98 -9.64 5.04
C ASP A 198 -4.65 -8.37 5.53
N VAL A 199 -4.24 -7.90 6.71
CA VAL A 199 -4.97 -6.90 7.48
C VAL A 199 -5.09 -5.60 6.68
N GLY A 200 -6.26 -4.98 6.69
CA GLY A 200 -6.56 -3.77 5.89
C GLY A 200 -7.00 -4.04 4.44
N TYR A 201 -6.89 -5.29 3.96
CA TYR A 201 -7.35 -5.73 2.63
C TYR A 201 -8.36 -6.90 2.76
N PRO A 202 -9.57 -6.65 3.30
CA PRO A 202 -10.55 -7.71 3.58
C PRO A 202 -10.98 -8.49 2.32
N GLY A 203 -11.11 -7.80 1.18
CA GLY A 203 -11.54 -8.38 -0.07
C GLY A 203 -12.92 -9.06 0.02
N GLY A 204 -13.08 -10.18 -0.70
CA GLY A 204 -14.36 -10.87 -0.80
C GLY A 204 -15.38 -10.08 -1.64
N LEU A 205 -16.58 -10.63 -1.79
CA LEU A 205 -17.57 -10.10 -2.75
C LEU A 205 -17.95 -8.63 -2.51
N TRP A 206 -17.94 -8.17 -1.26
CA TRP A 206 -18.35 -6.81 -0.87
C TRP A 206 -17.27 -5.75 -1.05
N PHE A 207 -15.99 -6.09 -0.90
CA PHE A 207 -14.88 -5.12 -0.96
C PHE A 207 -13.95 -5.32 -2.17
N ASP A 208 -14.00 -6.47 -2.83
CA ASP A 208 -13.22 -6.79 -4.04
C ASP A 208 -14.05 -7.69 -4.98
N TRP A 209 -15.19 -7.17 -5.45
CA TRP A 209 -16.12 -7.91 -6.33
C TRP A 209 -15.46 -8.41 -7.63
N GLY A 210 -14.47 -7.66 -8.13
CA GLY A 210 -13.71 -7.98 -9.34
C GLY A 210 -12.49 -8.88 -9.10
N ASN A 211 -12.18 -9.22 -7.83
CA ASN A 211 -10.99 -9.96 -7.43
C ASN A 211 -9.68 -9.35 -7.98
N TRP A 212 -9.57 -8.01 -7.96
CA TRP A 212 -8.39 -7.26 -8.42
C TRP A 212 -7.33 -7.13 -7.33
N GLY A 213 -7.72 -7.18 -6.05
CA GLY A 213 -6.82 -7.17 -4.90
C GLY A 213 -6.15 -8.53 -4.62
N ARG A 214 -6.44 -9.55 -5.44
CA ARG A 214 -6.01 -10.94 -5.24
C ARG A 214 -5.51 -11.56 -6.54
N GLY A 215 -4.20 -11.71 -6.67
CA GLY A 215 -3.56 -12.25 -7.86
C GLY A 215 -2.10 -12.62 -7.57
N SER A 216 -1.22 -12.47 -8.56
CA SER A 216 0.22 -12.55 -8.32
C SER A 216 0.70 -11.40 -7.42
N PRO A 217 1.79 -11.58 -6.65
CA PRO A 217 2.29 -10.56 -5.70
C PRO A 217 2.61 -9.21 -6.35
N GLU A 218 3.19 -9.22 -7.56
CA GLU A 218 3.63 -8.03 -8.28
C GLU A 218 2.49 -7.03 -8.59
N PRO A 219 1.39 -7.39 -9.31
CA PRO A 219 0.31 -6.45 -9.61
C PRO A 219 -0.42 -5.99 -8.34
N VAL A 220 -0.54 -6.85 -7.32
CA VAL A 220 -1.13 -6.47 -6.02
C VAL A 220 -0.29 -5.39 -5.34
N MET A 221 1.04 -5.57 -5.28
CA MET A 221 1.97 -4.57 -4.76
C MET A 221 1.89 -3.24 -5.54
N VAL A 222 1.77 -3.29 -6.87
CA VAL A 222 1.62 -2.10 -7.72
C VAL A 222 0.30 -1.37 -7.44
N LEU A 223 -0.82 -2.09 -7.30
CA LEU A 223 -2.12 -1.50 -6.98
C LEU A 223 -2.12 -0.85 -5.59
N ARG A 224 -1.61 -1.56 -4.57
CA ARG A 224 -1.45 -1.03 -3.20
C ARG A 224 -0.52 0.18 -3.16
N THR A 225 0.56 0.17 -3.94
CA THR A 225 1.47 1.33 -4.05
C THR A 225 0.77 2.54 -4.69
N LYS A 226 -0.12 2.34 -5.67
CA LYS A 226 -0.96 3.42 -6.23
C LYS A 226 -1.95 3.94 -5.19
N GLU A 227 -2.59 3.05 -4.43
CA GLU A 227 -3.52 3.41 -3.35
C GLU A 227 -2.83 4.29 -2.29
N ILE A 228 -1.68 3.85 -1.74
CA ILE A 228 -0.92 4.61 -0.74
C ILE A 228 -0.42 5.95 -1.31
N LYS A 229 0.03 6.01 -2.57
CA LYS A 229 0.44 7.28 -3.20
C LYS A 229 -0.72 8.26 -3.36
N ASN A 230 -1.89 7.79 -3.81
CA ASN A 230 -3.09 8.61 -3.92
C ASN A 230 -3.60 9.04 -2.53
N GLY A 231 -3.52 8.16 -1.53
CA GLY A 231 -3.83 8.46 -0.14
C GLY A 231 -2.93 9.55 0.45
N ARG A 232 -1.60 9.44 0.27
CA ARG A 232 -0.63 10.47 0.68
C ARG A 232 -0.91 11.82 0.01
N LEU A 233 -1.15 11.82 -1.30
CA LEU A 233 -1.52 13.02 -2.05
C LEU A 233 -2.83 13.64 -1.53
N ALA A 234 -3.85 12.81 -1.26
CA ALA A 234 -5.14 13.27 -0.76
C ALA A 234 -5.08 13.80 0.68
N MET A 235 -4.25 13.21 1.55
CA MET A 235 -4.01 13.75 2.90
C MET A 235 -3.41 15.15 2.85
N LEU A 236 -2.40 15.37 1.98
CA LEU A 236 -1.82 16.69 1.75
C LEU A 236 -2.83 17.66 1.12
N ALA A 237 -3.63 17.20 0.15
CA ALA A 237 -4.66 18.01 -0.49
C ALA A 237 -5.75 18.46 0.50
N PHE A 238 -6.25 17.57 1.36
CA PHE A 238 -7.25 17.90 2.38
C PHE A 238 -6.73 18.94 3.39
N VAL A 239 -5.49 18.79 3.86
CA VAL A 239 -4.84 19.80 4.72
C VAL A 239 -4.67 21.12 3.96
N GLY A 240 -4.31 21.08 2.68
CA GLY A 240 -4.27 22.25 1.80
C GLY A 240 -5.61 22.96 1.69
N PHE A 241 -6.70 22.23 1.42
CA PHE A 241 -8.06 22.79 1.32
C PHE A 241 -8.51 23.42 2.63
N TRP A 242 -8.20 22.80 3.78
CA TRP A 242 -8.49 23.37 5.10
C TRP A 242 -7.79 24.72 5.28
N PHE A 243 -6.46 24.77 5.10
CA PHE A 243 -5.72 26.02 5.28
C PHE A 243 -6.13 27.08 4.24
N GLN A 244 -6.40 26.69 3.00
CA GLN A 244 -6.94 27.59 1.98
C GLN A 244 -8.28 28.21 2.42
N ALA A 245 -9.24 27.40 2.88
CA ALA A 245 -10.53 27.91 3.36
C ALA A 245 -10.37 28.86 4.57
N VAL A 246 -9.46 28.55 5.51
CA VAL A 246 -9.16 29.41 6.67
C VAL A 246 -8.55 30.76 6.28
N TYR A 247 -7.60 30.79 5.34
CA TYR A 247 -6.90 32.03 4.97
C TYR A 247 -7.63 32.87 3.91
N THR A 248 -8.38 32.25 3.01
CA THR A 248 -8.99 32.93 1.86
C THR A 248 -10.50 33.13 2.00
N GLY A 249 -11.16 32.33 2.84
CA GLY A 249 -12.62 32.30 2.95
C GLY A 249 -13.33 31.78 1.69
N GLN A 250 -12.60 31.21 0.73
CA GLN A 250 -13.11 30.75 -0.56
C GLN A 250 -12.89 29.24 -0.79
N GLY A 251 -13.63 28.67 -1.75
CA GLY A 251 -13.46 27.28 -2.16
C GLY A 251 -12.09 27.00 -2.80
N PRO A 252 -11.55 25.78 -2.67
CA PRO A 252 -10.27 25.42 -3.27
C PRO A 252 -10.21 25.57 -4.81
N LEU A 253 -11.34 25.48 -5.54
CA LEU A 253 -11.34 25.72 -6.98
C LEU A 253 -11.31 27.22 -7.33
N ASP A 254 -11.97 28.08 -6.56
CA ASP A 254 -11.88 29.54 -6.75
C ASP A 254 -10.45 30.02 -6.49
N ASN A 255 -9.82 29.52 -5.43
CA ASN A 255 -8.40 29.76 -5.16
C ASN A 255 -7.50 29.27 -6.30
N LEU A 256 -7.80 28.11 -6.90
CA LEU A 256 -7.08 27.62 -8.08
C LEU A 256 -7.28 28.53 -9.29
N PHE A 257 -8.50 28.98 -9.58
CA PHE A 257 -8.77 29.86 -10.72
C PHE A 257 -8.17 31.26 -10.53
N ALA A 258 -8.18 31.81 -9.32
CA ALA A 258 -7.48 33.06 -8.99
C ALA A 258 -5.96 32.93 -9.21
N HIS A 259 -5.35 31.85 -8.72
CA HIS A 259 -3.93 31.58 -8.94
C HIS A 259 -3.58 31.32 -10.42
N LEU A 260 -4.48 30.69 -11.20
CA LEU A 260 -4.28 30.49 -12.64
C LEU A 260 -4.43 31.79 -13.45
N ALA A 261 -5.23 32.76 -12.96
CA ALA A 261 -5.40 34.06 -13.59
C ALA A 261 -4.19 34.98 -13.37
N ASP A 262 -3.63 35.01 -12.16
CA ASP A 262 -2.38 35.71 -11.85
C ASP A 262 -1.52 34.93 -10.84
N PRO A 263 -0.64 34.03 -11.29
CA PRO A 263 0.21 33.24 -10.38
C PRO A 263 1.31 34.06 -9.70
N GLY A 264 1.61 35.26 -10.22
CA GLY A 264 2.62 36.15 -9.67
C GLY A 264 2.15 36.86 -8.40
N HIS A 265 0.89 37.32 -8.40
CA HIS A 265 0.33 38.08 -7.29
C HIS A 265 -0.66 37.29 -6.42
N CYS A 266 -1.52 36.44 -7.00
CA CYS A 266 -2.51 35.66 -6.25
C CYS A 266 -1.87 34.39 -5.68
N ASN A 267 -1.22 34.51 -4.51
CA ASN A 267 -0.50 33.42 -3.86
C ASN A 267 -0.56 33.52 -2.32
N ILE A 268 0.24 32.73 -1.62
CA ILE A 268 0.29 32.74 -0.15
C ILE A 268 0.62 34.14 0.42
N PHE A 269 1.46 34.93 -0.24
CA PHE A 269 1.83 36.27 0.21
C PHE A 269 0.70 37.28 0.06
N SER A 270 -0.18 37.16 -0.95
CA SER A 270 -1.36 38.03 -1.03
C SER A 270 -2.30 37.84 0.16
N ALA A 271 -2.47 36.60 0.65
CA ALA A 271 -3.32 36.31 1.81
C ALA A 271 -2.73 36.82 3.15
N PHE A 272 -1.40 36.88 3.28
CA PHE A 272 -0.74 37.38 4.49
C PHE A 272 -0.42 38.89 4.47
N THR A 273 -0.46 39.54 3.30
CA THR A 273 -0.14 40.98 3.16
C THR A 273 -1.39 41.87 3.16
N SER A 274 -2.59 41.30 3.00
CA SER A 274 -3.86 42.03 2.92
C SER A 274 -4.50 42.32 4.30
N HIS A 275 -3.72 42.85 5.25
CA HIS A 275 -4.17 43.29 6.57
C HIS A 275 -4.09 44.81 6.73
#